data_AF-F3CGE5-F1
#
_entry.id   AF-F3CGE5-F1
#
_cell.length_a   1.000
_cell.length_b   1.000
_cell.length_c   1.000
_cell.angle_alpha   90.00
_cell.angle_beta   90.00
_cell.angle_gamma   90.00
#
_symmetry.space_group_name_H-M   'P 1'
#
loop_
_entity.id
_entity.type
_entity.pdbx_description
1 polymer ?
#
loop_
_entity_poly.entity_id
_entity_poly.type
_entity_poly.pdbx_seq_one_letter_code
_entity_poly.pdbx_strand_id
1 'polypeptide(L)' 'GGRAINNVPPHKRDIGMVFQRYSLFPHLSVRDNIAFPLAIRKLPAAEREKKVDAMLKLVQLEEFAHRRPSQLSGGQQ' A
#
# COMPACT_ATOMS: atom_id res chain seq x y z
N GLY A 1 -21.35 31.13 7.39
CA GLY A 1 -19.90 31.33 7.61
C GLY A 1 -19.22 29.99 7.69
N GLY A 2 -18.64 29.53 6.58
CA GLY A 2 -17.97 28.23 6.48
C GLY A 2 -16.50 28.34 6.88
N ARG A 3 -16.10 27.63 7.93
CA ARG A 3 -14.72 27.64 8.43
C ARG A 3 -13.88 26.71 7.56
N ALA A 4 -12.92 27.28 6.83
CA ALA A 4 -11.96 26.56 6.00
C ALA A 4 -11.11 25.60 6.84
N ILE A 5 -11.13 24.31 6.49
CA ILE A 5 -10.38 23.25 7.18
C ILE A 5 -9.02 23.08 6.48
N ASN A 6 -8.22 24.15 6.47
CA ASN A 6 -6.91 24.20 5.79
C ASN A 6 -5.72 23.91 6.72
N ASN A 7 -5.87 23.13 7.80
CA ASN A 7 -4.71 22.89 8.69
C ASN A 7 -4.72 21.56 9.45
N VAL A 8 -4.86 20.43 8.73
CA VAL A 8 -4.56 19.11 9.30
C VAL A 8 -3.40 18.48 8.52
N PRO A 9 -2.24 18.24 9.15
CA PRO A 9 -1.11 17.55 8.54
C PRO A 9 -1.50 16.16 8.01
N PRO A 10 -0.97 15.72 6.85
CA PRO A 10 -1.36 14.46 6.19
C PRO A 10 -1.25 13.22 7.09
N HIS A 11 -0.32 13.22 8.04
CA HIS A 11 -0.03 12.09 8.93
C HIS A 11 -1.11 11.81 10.00
N LYS A 12 -2.16 12.64 10.11
CA LYS A 12 -3.28 12.48 11.06
C LYS A 12 -4.62 12.15 10.42
N ARG A 13 -4.68 11.90 9.11
CA ARG A 13 -5.92 11.54 8.42
C ARG A 13 -6.02 10.03 8.29
N ASP A 14 -7.02 9.44 8.94
CA ASP A 14 -7.50 8.06 8.69
C ASP A 14 -8.18 7.97 7.31
N ILE A 15 -7.43 8.27 6.25
CA ILE A 15 -7.90 8.20 4.87
C ILE A 15 -6.88 7.37 4.10
N GLY A 16 -7.27 6.14 3.75
CA GLY A 16 -6.57 5.36 2.73
C GLY A 16 -6.82 6.00 1.36
N MET A 17 -5.82 6.69 0.82
CA MET A 17 -5.90 7.33 -0.48
C MET A 17 -5.53 6.33 -1.59
N VAL A 18 -6.46 6.04 -2.49
CA VAL A 18 -6.18 5.30 -3.73
C VAL A 18 -6.00 6.32 -4.85
N PHE A 19 -4.76 6.51 -5.31
CA PHE A 19 -4.47 7.36 -6.46
C PHE A 19 -4.60 6.55 -7.74
N GLN A 20 -5.34 7.08 -8.73
CA GLN A 20 -5.39 6.59 -10.11
C GLN A 20 -4.07 6.79 -10.90
N ARG A 21 -2.94 6.97 -10.20
CA ARG A 21 -1.56 6.98 -10.72
C ARG A 21 -0.68 6.17 -9.76
N TYR A 22 -0.09 5.09 -10.26
CA TYR A 22 0.69 4.08 -9.56
C TYR A 22 1.68 4.67 -8.55
N SER A 23 1.31 4.70 -7.27
CA SER A 23 2.23 4.99 -6.16
C SER A 23 3.03 3.75 -5.75
N LEU A 24 3.07 2.74 -6.61
CA LEU A 24 3.86 1.53 -6.41
C LEU A 24 5.32 1.83 -6.76
N PHE A 25 6.22 1.47 -5.87
CA PHE A 25 7.64 1.44 -6.12
C PHE A 25 7.94 0.37 -7.19
N PRO A 26 8.37 0.77 -8.41
CA PRO A 26 8.49 -0.15 -9.54
C PRO A 26 9.66 -1.14 -9.41
N HIS A 27 10.59 -0.84 -8.50
CA HIS A 27 11.74 -1.69 -8.18
C HIS A 27 11.45 -2.70 -7.06
N LEU A 28 10.29 -2.58 -6.39
CA LEU A 28 9.84 -3.48 -5.34
C LEU A 28 8.84 -4.51 -5.89
N SER A 29 8.77 -5.70 -5.27
CA SER A 29 7.70 -6.66 -5.57
C SER A 29 6.34 -6.15 -5.08
N VAL A 30 5.23 -6.76 -5.50
CA VAL A 30 3.89 -6.45 -4.96
C VAL A 30 3.88 -6.57 -3.43
N ARG A 31 4.50 -7.63 -2.92
CA ARG A 31 4.62 -7.89 -1.48
C ARG A 31 5.40 -6.79 -0.76
N ASP A 32 6.53 -6.40 -1.33
CA ASP A 32 7.38 -5.34 -0.76
C ASP A 32 6.70 -3.98 -0.81
N ASN A 33 5.92 -3.70 -1.87
CA ASN A 33 5.11 -2.49 -1.98
C ASN A 33 4.09 -2.37 -0.84
N ILE A 34 3.44 -3.48 -0.46
CA ILE A 34 2.49 -3.53 0.65
C ILE A 34 3.23 -3.48 2.00
N ALA A 35 4.39 -4.14 2.11
CA ALA A 35 5.18 -4.21 3.34
C ALA A 35 5.88 -2.89 3.71
N PHE A 36 6.29 -2.10 2.72
CA PHE A 36 7.09 -0.88 2.88
C PHE A 36 6.47 0.16 3.85
N PRO A 37 5.21 0.59 3.71
CA PRO A 37 4.61 1.54 4.66
C PRO A 37 4.48 0.97 6.08
N LEU A 38 4.30 -0.35 6.22
CA LEU A 38 4.23 -1.02 7.52
C LEU A 38 5.62 -1.08 8.19
N ALA A 39 6.68 -1.26 7.40
CA ALA A 39 8.06 -1.22 7.87
C ALA A 39 8.47 0.17 8.34
N ILE A 40 8.07 1.24 7.64
CA ILE A 40 8.29 2.64 8.07
C ILE A 40 7.64 2.91 9.43
N ARG A 41 6.46 2.34 9.66
CA ARG A 41 5.74 2.43 10.95
C ARG A 41 6.35 1.56 12.06
N LYS A 42 7.48 0.89 11.81
CA LYS A 42 8.20 0.02 12.75
C LYS A 42 7.32 -1.10 13.33
N LEU A 43 6.37 -1.62 12.54
CA LEU A 43 5.61 -2.80 12.96
C LEU A 43 6.54 -4.01 13.12
N PRO A 44 6.32 -4.87 14.12
CA PRO A 44 7.03 -6.13 14.25
C PRO A 44 6.93 -6.96 12.97
N ALA A 45 8.02 -7.67 12.61
CA ALA A 45 8.07 -8.44 11.38
C ALA A 45 6.90 -9.42 11.25
N ALA A 46 6.59 -10.19 12.30
CA ALA A 46 5.48 -11.13 12.31
C ALA A 46 4.10 -10.48 12.06
N GLU A 47 3.87 -9.26 12.56
CA GLU A 47 2.61 -8.54 12.33
C GLU A 47 2.54 -7.98 10.91
N ARG A 48 3.66 -7.52 10.38
CA ARG A 48 3.77 -7.05 8.99
C ARG A 48 3.45 -8.18 8.03
N GLU A 49 4.06 -9.36 8.21
CA GLU A 49 3.82 -10.54 7.37
C GLU A 49 2.33 -10.89 7.32
N LYS A 50 1.68 -11.01 8.48
CA LYS A 50 0.23 -11.30 8.56
C LYS A 50 -0.63 -10.26 7.83
N LYS A 51 -0.30 -8.97 7.98
CA LYS A 51 -1.04 -7.88 7.30
C LYS A 51 -0.82 -7.88 5.80
N VAL A 52 0.41 -8.17 5.35
CA VAL A 52 0.76 -8.28 3.94
C VAL A 52 0.02 -9.44 3.29
N ASP A 53 0.02 -10.62 3.92
CA ASP A 53 -0.69 -11.80 3.41
C ASP A 53 -2.20 -11.56 3.32
N ALA A 54 -2.79 -10.94 4.36
CA ALA A 54 -4.21 -10.58 4.35
C ALA A 54 -4.56 -9.60 3.21
N MET A 55 -3.68 -8.63 2.95
CA MET A 55 -3.89 -7.66 1.87
C MET A 55 -3.75 -8.31 0.50
N LEU A 56 -2.73 -9.15 0.29
CA LEU A 56 -2.53 -9.90 -0.96
C LEU A 56 -3.75 -10.75 -1.30
N LYS A 57 -4.34 -11.41 -0.29
CA LYS A 57 -5.57 -12.17 -0.45
C LYS A 57 -6.78 -11.30 -0.79
N LEU A 58 -6.91 -10.15 -0.13
CA LEU A 58 -8.01 -9.20 -0.38
C LEU A 58 -8.01 -8.70 -1.83
N VAL A 59 -6.82 -8.45 -2.40
CA VAL A 59 -6.68 -7.99 -3.78
C VAL A 59 -6.48 -9.13 -4.78
N GLN A 60 -6.53 -10.39 -4.34
CA GLN A 60 -6.34 -11.60 -5.16
C GLN A 60 -5.01 -11.59 -5.95
N LEU A 61 -3.95 -11.07 -5.34
CA LEU A 61 -2.59 -11.02 -5.93
C LEU A 61 -1.60 -11.97 -5.25
N GLU A 62 -2.08 -12.97 -4.51
CA GLU A 62 -1.23 -13.95 -3.80
C GLU A 62 -0.21 -14.61 -4.75
N GLU A 63 -0.65 -15.04 -5.94
CA GLU A 63 0.22 -15.67 -6.95
C GLU A 63 1.22 -14.69 -7.60
N PHE A 64 0.99 -13.39 -7.44
CA PHE A 64 1.81 -12.32 -7.98
C PHE A 64 2.65 -11.60 -6.94
N ALA A 65 2.62 -12.05 -5.67
CA ALA A 65 3.28 -11.40 -4.55
C ALA A 65 4.77 -11.08 -4.82
N HIS A 66 5.47 -11.99 -5.51
CA HIS A 66 6.89 -11.86 -5.84
C HIS A 66 7.18 -11.15 -7.16
N ARG A 67 6.14 -10.82 -7.95
CA ARG A 67 6.32 -10.09 -9.21
C ARG A 67 6.47 -8.60 -8.95
N ARG A 68 7.14 -7.92 -9.87
CA ARG A 68 7.16 -6.45 -9.88
C ARG A 68 5.88 -5.91 -10.52
N PRO A 69 5.42 -4.70 -10.15
CA PRO A 69 4.26 -4.07 -10.77
C PRO A 69 4.33 -4.03 -12.31
N SER A 70 5.53 -3.85 -12.88
CA SER A 70 5.74 -3.84 -14.33
C SER A 70 5.46 -5.19 -15.03
N GLN A 71 5.33 -6.27 -14.26
CA GLN A 71 5.01 -7.62 -14.76
C GLN A 71 3.52 -7.97 -14.57
N LEU A 72 2.72 -7.02 -14.10
CA LEU A 72 1.27 -7.11 -13.96
C LEU A 72 0.60 -6.42 -15.15
N SER A 73 -0.53 -6.97 -15.60
CA SER A 73 -1.38 -6.29 -16.60
C SER A 73 -1.99 -5.02 -16.01
N GLY A 74 -2.41 -4.06 -16.84
CA GLY A 74 -2.94 -2.77 -16.37
C GLY A 74 -4.19 -2.83 -15.47
N GLY A 75 -4.89 -3.98 -15.40
CA GLY A 75 -5.97 -4.21 -14.44
C GLY A 75 -5.53 -4.83 -13.11
N GLN A 76 -4.26 -5.20 -13.00
CA GLN A 76 -3.63 -5.81 -11.82
C GLN A 76 -2.63 -4.87 -11.11
N GLN A 77 -2.28 -3.74 -11.73
CA GLN A 77 -1.43 -2.68 -11.16
C GLN A 77 -2.25 -1.69 -10.33
#